data_AF-A0A6B3IMP4-F1
#
_entry.id   AF-A0A6B3IMP4-F1
#
_cell.length_a   1.000
_cell.length_b   1.000
_cell.length_c   1.000
_cell.angle_alpha   90.00
_cell.angle_beta   90.00
_cell.angle_gamma   90.00
#
_symmetry.space_group_name_H-M   'P 1'
#
loop_
_entity.id
_entity.type
_entity.pdbx_description
1 polymer ?
#
loop_
_entity_poly.entity_id
_entity_poly.type
_entity_poly.pdbx_seq_one_letter_code
_entity_poly.pdbx_strand_id
1 'polypeptide(L)'
;MHLSVALDGAGWHPAAWREEGARPGELLDAAYWADLVAEAERGLIDFVTIEDALGLQSAAFHLPDDRTDQVRGSIDAVLLAAHLAPLTTHIGLVPTTNVT
;
A
#
# COMPACT_ATOMS: atom_id res chain seq x y z
N MET A 1 17.13 5.82 16.19
CA MET A 1 16.63 4.65 15.45
C MET A 1 15.34 5.10 14.80
N HIS A 2 15.14 4.80 13.52
CA HIS A 2 13.88 5.07 12.82
C HIS A 2 13.20 3.73 12.48
N LEU A 3 11.88 3.70 12.57
CA LEU A 3 11.03 2.55 12.27
C LEU A 3 10.02 2.94 11.19
N SER A 4 9.84 2.05 10.21
CA SER A 4 8.90 2.25 9.11
C SER A 4 8.05 1.02 8.87
N VAL A 5 6.92 1.23 8.19
CA VAL A 5 6.02 0.17 7.73
C VAL A 5 5.87 0.27 6.22
N ALA A 6 6.12 -0.84 5.52
CA ALA A 6 5.93 -0.93 4.09
C ALA A 6 4.51 -1.40 3.78
N LEU A 7 3.65 -0.52 3.28
CA LEU A 7 2.27 -0.83 2.97
C LEU A 7 2.14 -1.29 1.50
N ASP A 8 1.50 -2.43 1.30
CA ASP A 8 1.15 -2.97 -0.02
C ASP A 8 -0.10 -3.84 0.08
N GLY A 9 -1.16 -3.49 -0.66
CA GLY A 9 -2.44 -4.20 -0.69
C GLY A 9 -2.96 -4.63 0.69
N ALA A 10 -3.22 -5.93 0.84
CA ALA A 10 -3.59 -6.57 2.12
C ALA A 10 -2.37 -7.08 2.92
N GLY A 11 -1.16 -6.82 2.45
CA GLY A 11 0.12 -7.32 2.96
C GLY A 11 1.00 -7.90 1.86
N TRP A 12 2.32 -7.93 2.10
CA TRP A 12 3.34 -8.36 1.13
C TRP A 12 3.28 -9.85 0.73
N HIS A 13 2.65 -10.69 1.56
CA HIS A 13 2.49 -12.09 1.20
C HIS A 13 1.38 -12.20 0.13
N PRO A 14 1.58 -12.93 -1.00
CA PRO A 14 0.58 -12.99 -2.08
C PRO A 14 -0.81 -13.50 -1.67
N ALA A 15 -0.89 -14.23 -0.54
CA ALA A 15 -2.13 -14.72 0.04
C ALA A 15 -2.63 -13.94 1.27
N ALA A 16 -2.00 -12.81 1.65
CA ALA A 16 -2.36 -12.03 2.84
C ALA A 16 -3.83 -11.58 2.85
N TRP A 17 -4.42 -11.41 1.67
CA TRP A 17 -5.83 -11.09 1.48
C TRP A 17 -6.81 -12.14 2.02
N ARG A 18 -6.32 -13.36 2.29
CA ARG A 18 -7.12 -14.47 2.84
C ARG A 18 -7.06 -14.56 4.37
N GLU A 19 -6.20 -13.77 5.01
CA GLU A 19 -6.09 -13.79 6.47
C GLU A 19 -7.39 -13.37 7.14
N GLU A 20 -7.66 -13.96 8.30
CA GLU A 20 -8.82 -13.59 9.10
C GLU A 20 -8.68 -12.12 9.53
N GLY A 21 -9.64 -11.28 9.13
CA GLY A 21 -9.62 -9.84 9.38
C GLY A 21 -9.03 -9.00 8.25
N ALA A 22 -8.52 -9.61 7.18
CA ALA A 22 -8.16 -8.87 5.97
C ALA A 22 -9.40 -8.18 5.37
N ARG A 23 -9.20 -7.00 4.76
CA ARG A 23 -10.25 -6.19 4.10
C ARG A 23 -10.05 -6.10 2.58
N PRO A 24 -10.04 -7.23 1.84
CA PRO A 24 -9.65 -7.25 0.44
C PRO A 24 -10.59 -6.45 -0.49
N GLY A 25 -11.84 -6.25 -0.09
CA GLY A 25 -12.80 -5.43 -0.84
C GLY A 25 -12.54 -3.92 -0.79
N GLU A 26 -11.71 -3.47 0.14
CA GLU A 26 -11.47 -2.05 0.43
C GLU A 26 -10.11 -1.55 -0.10
N LEU A 27 -9.31 -2.42 -0.74
CA LEU A 27 -7.92 -2.09 -1.11
C LEU A 27 -7.79 -0.93 -2.11
N LEU A 28 -8.87 -0.64 -2.85
CA LEU A 28 -8.95 0.48 -3.79
C LEU A 28 -9.71 1.69 -3.21
N ASP A 29 -10.06 1.65 -1.92
CA ASP A 29 -10.72 2.75 -1.22
C ASP A 29 -9.69 3.60 -0.46
N ALA A 30 -9.74 4.92 -0.65
CA ALA A 30 -8.83 5.83 0.05
C ALA A 30 -8.95 5.75 1.59
N ALA A 31 -10.15 5.44 2.10
CA ALA A 31 -10.41 5.30 3.53
C ALA A 31 -9.63 4.12 4.17
N TYR A 32 -9.50 3.00 3.45
CA TYR A 32 -8.70 1.86 3.91
C TYR A 32 -7.26 2.26 4.21
N TRP A 33 -6.66 3.02 3.30
CA TRP A 33 -5.29 3.51 3.44
C TRP A 33 -5.17 4.57 4.53
N ALA A 34 -6.16 5.46 4.66
CA ALA A 34 -6.20 6.45 5.75
C ALA A 34 -6.22 5.77 7.13
N ASP A 35 -7.00 4.69 7.29
CA ASP A 35 -7.04 3.92 8.54
C ASP A 35 -5.66 3.31 8.88
N LEU A 36 -4.98 2.72 7.89
CA LEU A 36 -3.67 2.11 8.08
C LEU A 36 -2.61 3.14 8.48
N VAL A 37 -2.61 4.30 7.83
CA VAL A 37 -1.66 5.37 8.13
C VAL A 37 -1.96 6.01 9.48
N ALA A 38 -3.23 6.20 9.83
CA ALA A 38 -3.63 6.68 11.15
C ALA A 38 -3.19 5.69 12.25
N GLU A 39 -3.29 4.39 12.01
CA GLU A 39 -2.79 3.37 12.95
C GLU A 39 -1.27 3.44 13.10
N ALA A 40 -0.53 3.55 12.00
CA ALA A 40 0.93 3.70 12.03
C ALA A 40 1.35 4.98 12.78
N GLU A 41 0.66 6.10 12.56
CA GLU A 41 0.92 7.36 13.25
C GLU A 41 0.65 7.26 14.75
N ARG A 42 -0.46 6.64 15.16
CA ARG A 42 -0.73 6.33 16.58
C ARG A 42 0.33 5.41 17.18
N GLY A 43 0.89 4.51 16.38
CA GLY A 43 1.98 3.60 16.74
C GLY A 43 3.37 4.24 16.79
N LEU A 44 3.49 5.56 16.57
CA LEU A 44 4.75 6.31 16.55
C LEU A 44 5.74 5.83 15.47
N ILE A 45 5.22 5.29 14.36
CA ILE A 45 6.02 4.96 13.18
C ILE A 45 6.52 6.27 12.55
N ASP A 46 7.81 6.32 12.16
CA ASP A 46 8.41 7.52 11.57
C ASP A 46 7.87 7.81 10.18
N PHE A 47 7.69 6.76 9.36
CA PHE A 47 7.12 6.88 8.02
C PHE A 47 6.54 5.55 7.50
N VAL A 48 5.63 5.67 6.54
CA VAL A 48 5.17 4.55 5.72
C VAL A 48 5.72 4.64 4.31
N THR A 49 5.98 3.49 3.68
CA THR A 49 6.18 3.42 2.22
C THR A 49 4.90 3.00 1.53
N ILE A 50 4.68 3.54 0.34
CA ILE A 50 3.54 3.22 -0.53
C ILE A 50 4.13 2.78 -1.87
N GLU A 51 3.95 1.50 -2.20
CA GLU A 51 4.49 0.94 -3.44
C GLU A 51 3.67 1.33 -4.66
N ASP A 52 4.34 1.39 -5.81
CA ASP A 52 3.75 1.71 -7.10
C ASP A 52 4.20 0.74 -8.19
N ALA A 53 3.36 0.57 -9.20
CA ALA A 53 3.66 -0.26 -10.36
C ALA A 53 2.97 0.29 -11.61
N LEU A 54 3.72 0.41 -12.72
CA LEU A 54 3.18 0.83 -14.01
C LEU A 54 2.33 -0.24 -14.70
N GLY A 55 2.57 -1.51 -14.34
CA GLY A 55 1.88 -2.67 -14.90
C GLY A 55 1.10 -3.40 -13.81
N LEU A 56 0.15 -4.24 -14.24
CA LEU A 56 -0.55 -5.13 -13.32
C LEU A 56 0.46 -6.07 -12.63
N GLN A 57 0.31 -6.26 -11.33
CA GLN A 57 1.17 -7.14 -10.55
C GLN A 57 1.17 -8.56 -11.14
N SER A 58 2.30 -9.24 -11.07
CA SER A 58 2.46 -10.63 -11.53
C SER A 58 3.41 -11.42 -10.64
N ALA A 59 3.33 -12.75 -10.71
CA ALA A 59 4.16 -13.66 -9.92
C ALA A 59 5.60 -13.77 -10.45
N ALA A 60 5.82 -13.43 -11.72
CA ALA A 60 7.14 -13.42 -12.35
C ALA A 60 7.44 -12.02 -12.86
N PHE A 61 8.59 -11.48 -12.44
CA PHE A 61 8.99 -10.11 -12.74
C PHE A 61 8.95 -9.82 -14.25
N HIS A 62 8.23 -8.77 -14.65
CA HIS A 62 8.02 -8.34 -16.04
C HIS A 62 7.36 -9.35 -16.98
N LEU A 63 6.75 -10.41 -16.46
CA LEU A 63 5.93 -11.33 -17.25
C LEU A 63 4.48 -11.18 -16.82
N PRO A 64 3.52 -10.99 -17.76
CA PRO A 64 2.11 -11.03 -17.41
C PRO A 64 1.72 -12.44 -16.96
N ASP A 65 0.70 -12.52 -16.12
CA ASP A 65 0.04 -13.77 -15.78
C ASP A 65 -1.46 -13.53 -15.58
N ASP A 66 -2.23 -14.63 -15.62
CA ASP A 66 -3.69 -14.62 -15.48
C ASP A 66 -4.13 -15.17 -14.11
N ARG A 67 -3.27 -15.09 -13.09
CA ARG A 67 -3.60 -15.63 -11.76
C ARG A 67 -4.71 -14.81 -11.11
N THR A 68 -5.70 -15.53 -10.60
CA THR A 68 -6.86 -14.97 -9.89
C THR A 68 -6.78 -15.18 -8.37
N ASP A 69 -5.71 -15.81 -7.89
CA ASP A 69 -5.55 -16.21 -6.50
C ASP A 69 -4.64 -15.26 -5.70
N GLN A 70 -4.30 -14.11 -6.29
CA GLN A 70 -3.57 -12.98 -5.71
C GLN A 70 -4.35 -11.69 -5.94
N VAL A 71 -4.14 -10.69 -5.09
CA VAL A 71 -4.68 -9.34 -5.32
C VAL A 71 -3.99 -8.74 -6.56
N ARG A 72 -4.79 -8.07 -7.38
CA ARG A 72 -4.36 -7.35 -8.59
C ARG A 72 -4.95 -5.95 -8.56
N GLY A 73 -4.20 -4.99 -9.10
CA GLY A 73 -4.56 -3.57 -9.08
C GLY A 73 -3.95 -2.86 -7.88
N SER A 74 -3.59 -1.60 -8.07
CA SER A 74 -3.11 -0.69 -7.03
C SER A 74 -3.61 0.72 -7.31
N ILE A 75 -3.60 1.55 -6.28
CA ILE A 75 -3.77 2.99 -6.41
C ILE A 75 -2.39 3.59 -6.70
N ASP A 76 -2.34 4.64 -7.53
CA ASP A 76 -1.12 5.43 -7.74
C ASP A 76 -0.58 5.96 -6.40
N ALA A 77 0.67 5.62 -6.08
CA ALA A 77 1.26 5.92 -4.78
C ALA A 77 1.38 7.42 -4.50
N VAL A 78 1.66 8.23 -5.53
CA VAL A 78 1.84 9.68 -5.38
C VAL A 78 0.50 10.36 -5.13
N LEU A 79 -0.54 9.97 -5.88
CA LEU A 79 -1.91 10.48 -5.66
C LEU A 79 -2.44 10.05 -4.30
N LEU A 80 -2.17 8.82 -3.87
CA LEU A 80 -2.53 8.35 -2.54
C LEU A 80 -1.80 9.14 -1.44
N ALA A 81 -0.49 9.33 -1.56
CA ALA A 81 0.28 10.13 -0.61
C ALA A 81 -0.23 11.59 -0.54
N ALA A 82 -0.53 12.20 -1.69
CA ALA A 82 -1.09 13.54 -1.75
C ALA A 82 -2.47 13.64 -1.09
N HIS A 83 -3.30 12.60 -1.22
CA HIS A 83 -4.59 12.51 -0.55
C HIS A 83 -4.45 12.37 0.98
N LEU A 84 -3.49 11.56 1.44
CA LEU A 84 -3.29 11.25 2.86
C LEU A 84 -2.56 12.34 3.63
N ALA A 85 -1.66 13.10 2.99
CA ALA A 85 -0.87 14.15 3.62
C ALA A 85 -1.66 15.11 4.53
N PRO A 86 -2.81 15.69 4.12
CA PRO A 86 -3.59 16.58 5.00
C PRO A 86 -4.34 15.87 6.13
N LEU A 87 -4.39 14.53 6.14
CA LEU A 87 -5.07 13.73 7.17
C LEU A 87 -4.12 13.31 8.30
N THR A 88 -2.83 13.57 8.15
CA THR A 88 -1.76 13.21 9.08
C THR A 88 -1.06 14.43 9.65
N THR A 89 -0.37 14.30 10.78
CA THR A 89 0.30 15.44 11.44
C THR A 89 1.83 15.29 11.53
N HIS A 90 2.31 14.06 11.72
CA HIS A 90 3.69 13.76 12.09
C HIS A 90 4.33 12.65 11.26
N ILE A 91 3.55 11.67 10.82
CA ILE A 91 4.10 10.53 10.07
C ILE A 91 4.55 10.95 8.67
N GLY A 92 5.72 10.46 8.24
CA GLY A 92 6.19 10.62 6.87
C GLY A 92 5.45 9.71 5.89
N LEU A 93 5.17 10.22 4.69
CA LEU A 93 4.61 9.44 3.57
C LEU A 93 5.66 9.34 2.47
N VAL A 94 6.08 8.12 2.12
CA VAL A 94 7.15 7.87 1.14
C VAL A 94 6.60 7.06 -0.03
N PRO A 95 6.06 7.70 -1.08
CA PRO A 95 5.59 6.99 -2.26
C PRO A 95 6.74 6.58 -3.17
N THR A 96 6.68 5.37 -3.73
CA THR A 96 7.49 4.95 -4.87
C THR A 96 6.99 5.69 -6.12
N THR A 97 7.91 6.16 -6.96
CA THR A 97 7.57 6.76 -8.25
C THR A 97 8.63 6.39 -9.29
N ASN A 98 8.18 6.06 -10.49
CA ASN A 98 9.06 5.76 -11.61
C ASN A 98 9.45 7.06 -12.31
N VAL A 99 10.74 7.22 -12.61
CA VAL A 99 11.27 8.35 -13.39
C VAL A 99 11.79 7.85 -14.74
N THR A 100 11.74 8.72 -15.75
CA THR A 100 12.22 8.46 -17.12
C THR A 100 13.46 9.27 -17.44
#